data_AF-G5IXY4-F1
#
_entry.id   AF-G5IXY4-F1
#
_cell.length_a   1.000
_cell.length_b   1.000
_cell.length_c   1.000
_cell.angle_alpha   90.00
_cell.angle_beta   90.00
_cell.angle_gamma   90.00
#
_symmetry.space_group_name_H-M   'P 1'
#
loop_
_entity.id
_entity.type
_entity.pdbx_description
1 polymer ?
#
loop_
_entity_poly.entity_id
_entity_poly.type
_entity_poly.pdbx_seq_one_letter_code
_entity_poly.pdbx_strand_id
1 'polypeptide(L)'
;PNITTAHYQEWLDSAVAPAIIANNVKSLSGNTPYEYLFYSDDIKRLNTGRLTSSDLKKYSHLPFGGWWVNGVNPLTGDEQLWGQFKCDTPRVIVEVKGDNGFGGKPVTKEKIIKYEAPPKVPTEAMFLRVTYRIGLNVFRKAGLGKEYAEYAYHQYKKSSKKLNNLDRIKLLDFMETEDKGFWPLVIDLNLPICITEGAKKAGALLSIGIAAISLAGIWNGCPIPKDALGNQIGLPRLIPQLDLFATKDREISICFDQDTLLKTRINVKKPPNG
;
A
#
# COMPACT_ATOMS: atom_id res chain seq x y z
N PRO A 1 10.54 9.17 10.69
CA PRO A 1 11.08 8.95 9.32
C PRO A 1 11.48 10.28 8.68
N ASN A 2 12.60 10.34 7.96
CA ASN A 2 13.00 11.56 7.27
C ASN A 2 12.19 11.68 5.96
N ILE A 3 11.34 12.70 5.86
CA ILE A 3 10.60 13.06 4.66
C ILE A 3 10.98 14.47 4.21
N THR A 4 11.23 14.66 2.92
CA THR A 4 11.49 16.00 2.36
C THR A 4 10.21 16.83 2.36
N THR A 5 10.34 18.16 2.38
CA THR A 5 9.20 19.08 2.28
C THR A 5 8.36 18.84 1.02
N ALA A 6 9.01 18.58 -0.12
CA ALA A 6 8.32 18.33 -1.39
C ALA A 6 7.46 17.05 -1.33
N HIS A 7 8.00 15.94 -0.79
CA HIS A 7 7.25 14.69 -0.68
C HIS A 7 6.13 14.78 0.35
N TYR A 8 6.37 15.49 1.47
CA TYR A 8 5.34 15.77 2.46
C TYR A 8 4.19 16.59 1.87
N GLN A 9 4.51 17.65 1.12
CA GLN A 9 3.50 18.48 0.46
C GLN A 9 2.70 17.71 -0.59
N GLU A 10 3.34 16.84 -1.39
CA GLU A 10 2.64 16.00 -2.38
C GLU A 10 1.52 15.15 -1.74
N TRP A 11 1.77 14.63 -0.54
CA TRP A 11 0.79 13.85 0.21
C TRP A 11 -0.28 14.73 0.86
N LEU A 12 0.08 15.91 1.39
CA LEU A 12 -0.89 16.89 1.89
C LEU A 12 -1.84 17.36 0.79
N ASP A 13 -1.33 17.65 -0.40
CA ASP A 13 -2.12 18.05 -1.57
C ASP A 13 -3.08 16.94 -2.03
N SER A 14 -2.79 15.69 -1.63
CA SER A 14 -3.67 14.54 -1.83
C SER A 14 -4.67 14.35 -0.67
N ALA A 15 -4.84 15.36 0.19
CA ALA A 15 -5.71 15.37 1.37
C ALA A 15 -5.37 14.27 2.41
N VAL A 16 -4.10 13.85 2.51
CA VAL A 16 -3.68 12.88 3.52
C VAL A 16 -3.30 13.58 4.82
N ALA A 17 -3.81 13.09 5.93
CA ALA A 17 -3.55 13.64 7.25
C ALA A 17 -2.05 13.55 7.62
N PRO A 18 -1.47 14.60 8.24
CA PRO A 18 -0.08 14.64 8.66
C PRO A 18 0.41 13.39 9.40
N ALA A 19 -0.40 12.84 10.31
CA ALA A 19 -0.03 11.66 11.09
C ALA A 19 0.08 10.38 10.24
N ILE A 20 -0.72 10.24 9.17
CA ILE A 20 -0.59 9.13 8.22
C ILE A 20 0.71 9.29 7.43
N ILE A 21 1.03 10.51 6.98
CA ILE A 21 2.27 10.79 6.24
C ILE A 21 3.48 10.46 7.13
N ALA A 22 3.49 10.98 8.36
CA ALA A 22 4.56 10.78 9.33
C ALA A 22 4.81 9.31 9.67
N ASN A 23 3.74 8.50 9.75
CA ASN A 23 3.87 7.09 10.05
C ASN A 23 4.27 6.25 8.83
N ASN A 24 3.84 6.60 7.62
CA ASN A 24 3.91 5.68 6.46
C ASN A 24 4.92 6.06 5.37
N VAL A 25 5.39 7.31 5.34
CA VAL A 25 6.15 7.83 4.20
C VAL A 25 7.56 8.22 4.61
N LYS A 26 8.54 7.81 3.81
CA LYS A 26 9.95 8.17 4.00
C LYS A 26 10.58 8.55 2.66
N SER A 27 11.44 9.56 2.64
CA SER A 27 12.19 9.92 1.43
C SER A 27 13.46 9.11 1.34
N LEU A 28 13.73 8.53 0.18
CA LEU A 28 14.93 7.74 -0.06
C LEU A 28 15.71 8.36 -1.23
N SER A 29 17.04 8.29 -1.17
CA SER A 29 17.93 8.78 -2.23
C SER A 29 19.26 8.02 -2.19
N GLY A 30 20.13 8.26 -3.18
CA GLY A 30 21.42 7.56 -3.26
C GLY A 30 21.22 6.04 -3.39
N ASN A 31 21.93 5.25 -2.60
CA ASN A 31 21.83 3.79 -2.68
C ASN A 31 20.69 3.19 -1.85
N THR A 32 20.08 3.97 -0.94
CA THR A 32 19.06 3.47 -0.01
C THR A 32 17.84 2.84 -0.70
N PRO A 33 17.30 3.37 -1.83
CA PRO A 33 16.18 2.71 -2.52
C PRO A 33 16.48 1.26 -2.93
N TYR A 34 17.74 0.90 -3.21
CA TYR A 34 18.09 -0.48 -3.54
C TYR A 34 17.92 -1.42 -2.34
N GLU A 35 18.17 -0.96 -1.11
CA GLU A 35 17.98 -1.75 0.12
C GLU A 35 16.50 -2.09 0.35
N TYR A 36 15.61 -1.17 -0.02
CA TYR A 36 14.16 -1.34 0.12
C TYR A 36 13.55 -2.19 -1.01
N LEU A 37 14.12 -2.13 -2.21
CA LEU A 37 13.59 -2.84 -3.37
C LEU A 37 14.21 -4.24 -3.54
N PHE A 38 15.52 -4.40 -3.36
CA PHE A 38 16.24 -5.60 -3.83
C PHE A 38 16.54 -6.59 -2.70
N TYR A 39 15.55 -6.91 -1.87
CA TYR A 39 15.73 -7.87 -0.77
C TYR A 39 15.38 -9.33 -1.12
N SER A 40 14.75 -9.59 -2.27
CA SER A 40 14.40 -10.97 -2.67
C SER A 40 15.65 -11.78 -3.03
N ASP A 41 15.73 -13.01 -2.52
CA ASP A 41 16.79 -13.97 -2.82
C ASP A 41 16.75 -14.47 -4.29
N ASP A 42 15.60 -14.34 -4.96
CA ASP A 42 15.40 -14.71 -6.36
C ASP A 42 16.00 -13.69 -7.35
N ILE A 43 16.57 -12.59 -6.84
CA ILE A 43 17.24 -11.58 -7.64
C ILE A 43 18.64 -12.08 -8.02
N LYS A 44 18.92 -12.12 -9.33
CA LYS A 44 20.23 -12.50 -9.84
C LYS A 44 21.31 -11.52 -9.36
N ARG A 45 22.35 -12.05 -8.73
CA ARG A 45 23.52 -11.30 -8.26
C ARG A 45 24.81 -11.91 -8.81
N LEU A 46 25.83 -11.08 -8.92
CA LEU A 46 27.20 -11.53 -9.18
C LEU A 46 27.76 -12.23 -7.93
N ASN A 47 28.87 -12.97 -8.08
CA ASN A 47 29.55 -13.62 -6.95
C ASN A 47 29.97 -12.64 -5.83
N THR A 48 30.07 -11.35 -6.15
CA THR A 48 30.35 -10.26 -5.19
C THR A 48 29.12 -9.77 -4.43
N GLY A 49 27.94 -10.35 -4.66
CA GLY A 49 26.65 -9.90 -4.10
C GLY A 49 26.04 -8.69 -4.83
N ARG A 50 26.77 -8.07 -5.77
CA ARG A 50 26.29 -6.92 -6.55
C ARG A 50 25.19 -7.31 -7.54
N LEU A 51 24.24 -6.40 -7.78
CA LEU A 51 23.26 -6.51 -8.87
C LEU A 51 23.96 -6.59 -10.24
N THR A 52 23.29 -7.24 -11.20
CA THR A 52 23.81 -7.32 -12.57
C THR A 52 23.93 -5.94 -13.21
N SER A 53 24.83 -5.78 -14.20
CA SER A 53 24.95 -4.52 -14.96
C SER A 53 23.64 -4.15 -15.68
N SER A 54 22.85 -5.15 -16.09
CA SER A 54 21.54 -4.94 -16.70
C SER A 54 20.55 -4.34 -15.70
N ASP A 55 20.47 -4.88 -14.48
CA ASP A 55 19.60 -4.34 -13.43
C ASP A 55 20.04 -2.93 -13.01
N LEU A 56 21.34 -2.72 -12.80
CA LEU A 56 21.86 -1.38 -12.48
C LEU A 56 21.54 -0.35 -13.56
N LYS A 57 21.63 -0.72 -14.84
CA LYS A 57 21.24 0.16 -15.95
C LYS A 57 19.73 0.43 -15.93
N LYS A 58 18.90 -0.60 -15.78
CA LYS A 58 17.43 -0.51 -15.73
C LYS A 58 16.96 0.39 -14.58
N TYR A 59 17.61 0.29 -13.43
CA TYR A 59 17.25 0.99 -12.21
C TYR A 59 18.20 2.16 -11.89
N SER A 60 18.90 2.69 -12.89
CA SER A 60 19.84 3.81 -12.74
C SER A 60 19.20 5.11 -12.25
N HIS A 61 17.87 5.18 -12.29
CA HIS A 61 17.09 6.33 -11.84
C HIS A 61 16.84 6.37 -10.32
N LEU A 62 17.00 5.24 -9.62
CA LEU A 62 16.70 5.15 -8.19
C LEU A 62 17.50 6.13 -7.31
N PRO A 63 18.80 6.37 -7.57
CA PRO A 63 19.59 7.30 -6.75
C PRO A 63 19.13 8.75 -6.76
N PHE A 64 18.36 9.17 -7.77
CA PHE A 64 17.92 10.56 -7.94
C PHE A 64 16.76 10.97 -7.04
N GLY A 65 16.32 10.07 -6.16
CA GLY A 65 15.34 10.41 -5.13
C GLY A 65 13.94 9.90 -5.42
N GLY A 66 13.15 9.94 -4.36
CA GLY A 66 11.75 9.57 -4.35
C GLY A 66 11.26 9.33 -2.93
N TRP A 67 10.04 8.82 -2.81
CA TRP A 67 9.48 8.41 -1.52
C TRP A 67 9.03 6.96 -1.52
N TRP A 68 9.23 6.32 -0.36
CA TRP A 68 8.79 4.98 -0.06
C TRP A 68 7.57 5.03 0.84
N VAL A 69 6.60 4.17 0.53
CA VAL A 69 5.45 3.89 1.37
C VAL A 69 5.30 2.38 1.56
N ASN A 70 5.01 1.97 2.79
CA ASN A 70 4.69 0.60 3.15
C ASN A 70 3.61 0.57 4.23
N GLY A 71 2.98 -0.58 4.37
CA GLY A 71 1.94 -0.82 5.37
C GLY A 71 2.42 -1.65 6.55
N VAL A 72 1.45 -2.28 7.22
CA VAL A 72 1.64 -3.27 8.27
C VAL A 72 0.94 -4.59 7.92
N ASN A 73 1.39 -5.67 8.55
CA ASN A 73 0.65 -6.91 8.54
C ASN A 73 -0.70 -6.67 9.25
N PRO A 74 -1.85 -6.94 8.61
CA PRO A 74 -3.15 -6.60 9.17
C PRO A 74 -3.55 -7.44 10.38
N LEU A 75 -2.87 -8.57 10.64
CA LEU A 75 -3.11 -9.43 11.81
C LEU A 75 -2.25 -9.06 13.01
N THR A 76 -1.01 -8.60 12.79
CA THR A 76 -0.06 -8.33 13.90
C THR A 76 0.19 -6.85 14.15
N GLY A 77 -0.05 -5.99 13.15
CA GLY A 77 0.32 -4.58 13.19
C GLY A 77 1.82 -4.34 12.99
N ASP A 78 2.60 -5.35 12.63
CA ASP A 78 4.04 -5.20 12.38
C ASP A 78 4.32 -4.65 10.99
N GLU A 79 5.41 -3.88 10.86
CA GLU A 79 5.80 -3.27 9.59
C GLU A 79 6.02 -4.33 8.50
N GLN A 80 5.40 -4.11 7.34
CA GLN A 80 5.68 -4.93 6.15
C GLN A 80 6.97 -4.46 5.48
N LEU A 81 7.77 -5.43 5.03
CA LEU A 81 8.89 -5.16 4.14
C LEU A 81 8.39 -4.68 2.76
N TRP A 82 7.28 -5.24 2.29
CA TRP A 82 6.71 -4.87 0.99
C TRP A 82 6.18 -3.44 0.99
N GLY A 83 6.47 -2.69 -0.08
CA GLY A 83 6.01 -1.33 -0.28
C GLY A 83 6.25 -0.85 -1.71
N GLN A 84 6.00 0.43 -1.95
CA GLN A 84 6.22 1.07 -3.25
C GLN A 84 7.16 2.27 -3.12
N PHE A 85 8.12 2.36 -4.04
CA PHE A 85 8.95 3.53 -4.23
C PHE A 85 8.38 4.37 -5.38
N LYS A 86 7.96 5.61 -5.11
CA LYS A 86 7.65 6.58 -6.16
C LYS A 86 8.91 7.39 -6.48
N CYS A 87 9.39 7.28 -7.70
CA CYS A 87 10.62 7.95 -8.15
C CYS A 87 10.36 9.43 -8.48
N ASP A 88 11.29 10.31 -8.13
CA ASP A 88 11.27 11.72 -8.57
C ASP A 88 11.56 11.84 -10.06
N THR A 89 12.47 11.01 -10.55
CA THR A 89 12.79 10.87 -11.98
C THR A 89 12.34 9.48 -12.47
N PRO A 90 11.08 9.30 -12.86
CA PRO A 90 10.58 7.99 -13.29
C PRO A 90 11.20 7.57 -14.63
N ARG A 91 11.53 6.29 -14.76
CA ARG A 91 12.01 5.76 -16.05
C ARG A 91 10.88 5.62 -17.06
N VAL A 92 11.24 5.74 -18.33
CA VAL A 92 10.34 5.50 -19.47
C VAL A 92 10.68 4.16 -20.08
N ILE A 93 9.66 3.35 -20.34
CA ILE A 93 9.79 2.14 -21.15
C ILE A 93 8.95 2.26 -22.41
N VAL A 94 9.36 1.53 -23.43
CA VAL A 94 8.64 1.42 -24.68
C VAL A 94 7.89 0.08 -24.66
N GLU A 95 6.56 0.12 -24.56
CA GLU A 95 5.72 -1.07 -24.73
C GLU A 95 5.40 -1.26 -26.21
N VAL A 96 5.62 -2.48 -26.72
CA VAL A 96 5.17 -2.88 -28.04
C VAL A 96 3.92 -3.74 -27.86
N LYS A 97 2.78 -3.31 -28.42
CA LYS A 97 1.51 -4.05 -28.38
C LYS A 97 1.11 -4.47 -29.78
N GLY A 98 0.60 -5.70 -29.92
CA GLY A 98 -0.01 -6.19 -31.15
C GLY A 98 0.90 -7.00 -32.07
N ASP A 99 2.14 -7.31 -31.65
CA ASP A 99 2.91 -8.36 -32.32
C ASP A 99 2.46 -9.73 -31.81
N ASN A 100 1.33 -10.20 -32.35
CA ASN A 100 0.75 -11.49 -32.00
C ASN A 100 1.15 -12.57 -33.01
N GLY A 101 2.13 -12.32 -33.90
CA GLY A 101 2.48 -13.21 -35.00
C GLY A 101 1.44 -13.29 -36.15
N PHE A 102 0.33 -12.54 -36.07
CA PHE A 102 -0.76 -12.55 -37.06
C PHE A 102 -0.86 -11.24 -37.87
N GLY A 103 0.27 -10.60 -38.20
CA GLY A 103 0.32 -9.50 -39.18
C GLY A 103 -0.26 -8.14 -38.73
N GLY A 104 -0.60 -7.98 -37.46
CA GLY A 104 -0.92 -6.67 -36.89
C GLY A 104 0.32 -5.78 -36.83
N LYS A 105 0.23 -4.52 -37.27
CA LYS A 105 1.35 -3.58 -37.11
C LYS A 105 1.61 -3.38 -35.60
N PRO A 106 2.84 -3.59 -35.12
CA PRO A 106 3.18 -3.32 -33.73
C PRO A 106 2.93 -1.84 -33.42
N VAL A 107 2.14 -1.58 -32.38
CA VAL A 107 1.93 -0.25 -31.84
C VAL A 107 2.91 -0.05 -30.71
N THR A 108 3.80 0.91 -30.89
CA THR A 108 4.78 1.31 -29.90
C THR A 108 4.19 2.43 -29.03
N LYS A 109 4.19 2.24 -27.70
CA LYS A 109 3.70 3.24 -26.75
C LYS A 109 4.72 3.44 -25.63
N GLU A 110 5.09 4.69 -25.40
CA GLU A 110 5.86 5.05 -24.21
C GLU A 110 5.01 4.93 -22.95
N LYS A 111 5.60 4.37 -21.90
CA LYS A 111 5.01 4.21 -20.58
C LYS A 111 5.98 4.69 -19.52
N ILE A 112 5.50 5.65 -18.73
CA ILE A 112 6.23 6.19 -17.57
C ILE A 112 5.99 5.27 -16.38
N ILE A 113 7.07 4.73 -15.81
CA ILE A 113 7.03 3.90 -14.61
C ILE A 113 7.25 4.81 -13.40
N LYS A 114 6.15 5.28 -12.83
CA LYS A 114 6.16 6.20 -11.67
C LYS A 114 6.47 5.50 -10.35
N TYR A 115 6.12 4.23 -10.24
CA TYR A 115 6.23 3.43 -9.03
C TYR A 115 7.04 2.17 -9.32
N GLU A 116 8.02 1.88 -8.48
CA GLU A 116 8.75 0.63 -8.44
C GLU A 116 8.32 -0.16 -7.19
N ALA A 117 8.14 -1.46 -7.35
CA ALA A 117 7.91 -2.41 -6.27
C ALA A 117 9.08 -3.40 -6.22
N PRO A 118 9.32 -4.07 -5.07
CA PRO A 118 10.39 -5.05 -4.94
C PRO A 118 10.33 -6.11 -6.06
N PRO A 119 11.35 -6.21 -6.94
CA PRO A 119 11.36 -7.21 -8.00
C PRO A 119 11.44 -8.61 -7.39
N LYS A 120 10.75 -9.57 -8.04
CA LYS A 120 10.71 -10.97 -7.59
C LYS A 120 10.16 -11.14 -6.17
N VAL A 121 9.26 -10.24 -5.77
CA VAL A 121 8.42 -10.41 -4.59
C VAL A 121 6.97 -10.38 -5.05
N PRO A 122 6.10 -11.28 -4.57
CA PRO A 122 4.67 -11.19 -4.80
C PRO A 122 4.15 -9.80 -4.40
N THR A 123 3.21 -9.28 -5.18
CA THR A 123 2.57 -8.00 -4.83
C THR A 123 1.67 -8.18 -3.62
N GLU A 124 1.78 -7.27 -2.65
CA GLU A 124 0.97 -7.25 -1.43
C GLU A 124 0.01 -6.05 -1.43
N ALA A 125 -1.04 -6.14 -0.61
CA ALA A 125 -1.85 -5.00 -0.21
C ALA A 125 -1.13 -4.19 0.88
N MET A 126 -1.33 -2.87 0.86
CA MET A 126 -0.83 -1.99 1.90
C MET A 126 -1.95 -1.58 2.86
N PHE A 127 -1.69 -1.84 4.13
CA PHE A 127 -2.50 -1.45 5.27
C PHE A 127 -1.77 -0.32 5.99
N LEU A 128 -2.16 0.93 5.76
CA LEU A 128 -1.42 2.08 6.30
C LEU A 128 -1.53 2.13 7.83
N ARG A 129 -0.42 2.49 8.50
CA ARG A 129 -0.35 2.78 9.93
C ARG A 129 -1.18 4.01 10.26
N VAL A 130 -1.94 3.96 11.33
CA VAL A 130 -2.76 5.08 11.82
C VAL A 130 -2.46 5.35 13.29
N THR A 131 -2.82 6.54 13.76
CA THR A 131 -2.80 6.84 15.20
C THR A 131 -4.11 6.42 15.85
N TYR A 132 -4.12 6.30 17.18
CA TYR A 132 -5.35 6.08 17.93
C TYR A 132 -6.42 7.14 17.64
N ARG A 133 -6.04 8.40 17.37
CA ARG A 133 -6.98 9.45 16.97
C ARG A 133 -7.64 9.16 15.63
N ILE A 134 -6.87 8.77 14.63
CA ILE A 134 -7.41 8.41 13.31
C ILE A 134 -8.27 7.17 13.43
N GLY A 135 -7.82 6.15 14.16
CA GLY A 135 -8.61 4.95 14.43
C GLY A 135 -9.96 5.30 15.09
N LEU A 136 -9.97 6.16 16.09
CA LEU A 136 -11.21 6.61 16.74
C LEU A 136 -12.17 7.28 15.74
N ASN A 137 -11.67 8.09 14.82
CA ASN A 137 -12.50 8.71 13.79
C ASN A 137 -13.09 7.68 12.82
N VAL A 138 -12.30 6.68 12.42
CA VAL A 138 -12.76 5.58 11.56
C VAL A 138 -13.89 4.80 12.24
N PHE A 139 -13.66 4.35 13.47
CA PHE A 139 -14.64 3.56 14.21
C PHE A 139 -15.89 4.36 14.55
N ARG A 140 -15.78 5.66 14.87
CA ARG A 140 -16.95 6.54 15.03
C ARG A 140 -17.82 6.60 13.78
N LYS A 141 -17.20 6.72 12.60
CA LYS A 141 -17.93 6.76 11.32
C LYS A 141 -18.61 5.43 11.01
N ALA A 142 -18.00 4.33 11.43
CA ALA A 142 -18.57 2.98 11.35
C ALA A 142 -19.60 2.65 12.45
N GLY A 143 -19.95 3.61 13.33
CA GLY A 143 -20.91 3.39 14.41
C GLY A 143 -20.36 2.66 15.65
N LEU A 144 -19.06 2.38 15.69
CA LEU A 144 -18.36 1.62 16.75
C LEU A 144 -17.40 2.50 17.56
N GLY A 145 -17.71 3.79 17.66
CA GLY A 145 -16.83 4.77 18.30
C GLY A 145 -16.68 4.57 19.81
N LYS A 146 -17.68 3.98 20.47
CA LYS A 146 -17.65 3.72 21.92
C LYS A 146 -16.71 2.55 22.23
N GLU A 147 -16.87 1.47 21.50
CA GLU A 147 -16.07 0.24 21.56
C GLU A 147 -14.60 0.57 21.32
N TYR A 148 -14.31 1.38 20.30
CA TYR A 148 -12.95 1.80 20.03
C TYR A 148 -12.38 2.74 21.10
N ALA A 149 -13.19 3.66 21.66
CA ALA A 149 -12.74 4.53 22.74
C ALA A 149 -12.37 3.73 24.00
N GLU A 150 -13.16 2.70 24.34
CA GLU A 150 -12.87 1.77 25.44
C GLU A 150 -11.58 1.00 25.18
N TYR A 151 -11.39 0.48 23.96
CA TYR A 151 -10.16 -0.15 23.53
C TYR A 151 -8.95 0.78 23.69
N ALA A 152 -9.00 1.99 23.12
CA ALA A 152 -7.90 2.95 23.16
C ALA A 152 -7.56 3.36 24.60
N TYR A 153 -8.57 3.57 25.44
CA TYR A 153 -8.36 3.90 26.86
C TYR A 153 -7.73 2.75 27.64
N HIS A 154 -8.07 1.50 27.30
CA HIS A 154 -7.43 0.33 27.90
C HIS A 154 -5.95 0.23 27.50
N GLN A 155 -5.60 0.49 26.23
CA GLN A 155 -4.20 0.54 25.78
C GLN A 155 -3.42 1.69 26.47
N TYR A 156 -4.05 2.86 26.61
CA TYR A 156 -3.48 3.98 27.37
C TYR A 156 -3.14 3.58 28.82
N LYS A 157 -4.06 2.92 29.54
CA LYS A 157 -3.78 2.46 30.91
C LYS A 157 -2.64 1.45 30.98
N LYS A 158 -2.56 0.53 30.01
CA LYS A 158 -1.47 -0.46 29.93
C LYS A 158 -0.11 0.21 29.72
N SER A 159 -0.04 1.21 28.84
CA SER A 159 1.19 1.97 28.61
C SER A 159 1.60 2.75 29.88
N SER A 160 0.65 3.45 30.50
CA SER A 160 0.89 4.27 31.70
C SER A 160 1.37 3.49 32.92
N LYS A 161 0.98 2.22 33.06
CA LYS A 161 1.45 1.34 34.16
C LYS A 161 2.93 0.97 34.06
N LYS A 162 3.52 1.04 32.86
CA LYS A 162 4.93 0.72 32.63
C LYS A 162 5.87 1.88 32.91
N LEU A 163 5.34 3.10 33.06
CA LEU A 163 6.13 4.32 33.26
C LEU A 163 6.08 4.76 34.73
N ASN A 164 7.15 5.39 35.21
CA ASN A 164 7.15 6.05 36.51
C ASN A 164 6.19 7.27 36.50
N ASN A 165 5.87 7.83 37.67
CA ASN A 165 4.90 8.93 37.76
C ASN A 165 5.30 10.21 37.01
N LEU A 166 6.60 10.46 36.78
CA LEU A 166 7.08 11.63 36.04
C LEU A 166 6.95 11.43 34.52
N ASP A 167 7.04 10.20 34.01
CA ASP A 167 7.08 9.93 32.58
C ASP A 167 5.69 9.61 31.98
N ARG A 168 4.59 9.72 32.74
CA ARG A 168 3.25 9.41 32.23
C ARG A 168 2.88 10.30 31.03
N ILE A 169 2.77 9.67 29.86
CA ILE A 169 2.23 10.29 28.66
C ILE A 169 0.80 10.79 28.94
N LYS A 170 0.46 12.00 28.51
CA LYS A 170 -0.91 12.49 28.62
C LYS A 170 -1.79 11.74 27.63
N LEU A 171 -3.06 11.56 27.95
CA LEU A 171 -4.00 10.89 27.05
C LEU A 171 -4.02 11.53 25.64
N LEU A 172 -3.93 12.87 25.56
CA LEU A 172 -3.88 13.56 24.27
C LEU A 172 -2.65 13.18 23.44
N ASP A 173 -1.49 13.08 24.07
CA ASP A 173 -0.25 12.69 23.39
C ASP A 173 -0.29 11.20 23.00
N PHE A 174 -0.87 10.35 23.87
CA PHE A 174 -1.10 8.94 23.56
C PHE A 174 -1.97 8.75 22.32
N MET A 175 -3.00 9.59 22.14
CA MET A 175 -3.88 9.50 20.98
C MET A 175 -3.15 9.79 19.65
N GLU A 176 -1.99 10.44 19.68
CA GLU A 176 -1.13 10.65 18.50
C GLU A 176 -0.13 9.52 18.25
N THR A 177 -0.04 8.53 19.14
CA THR A 177 0.82 7.37 18.94
C THR A 177 0.19 6.37 17.96
N GLU A 178 1.04 5.57 17.32
CA GLU A 178 0.61 4.53 16.38
C GLU A 178 -0.23 3.46 17.07
N ASP A 179 -1.38 3.14 16.47
CA ASP A 179 -2.23 2.04 16.89
C ASP A 179 -1.93 0.78 16.08
N LYS A 180 -1.08 -0.09 16.64
CA LYS A 180 -0.78 -1.40 16.04
C LYS A 180 -1.98 -2.36 16.02
N GLY A 181 -3.00 -2.13 16.85
CA GLY A 181 -4.19 -2.98 16.90
C GLY A 181 -5.33 -2.51 16.00
N PHE A 182 -5.13 -1.43 15.23
CA PHE A 182 -6.17 -0.88 14.35
C PHE A 182 -6.70 -1.90 13.34
N TRP A 183 -5.81 -2.48 12.51
CA TRP A 183 -6.22 -3.43 11.47
C TRP A 183 -6.77 -4.76 12.03
N PRO A 184 -6.19 -5.35 13.09
CA PRO A 184 -6.81 -6.48 13.77
C PRO A 184 -8.25 -6.19 14.22
N LEU A 185 -8.52 -5.02 14.80
CA LEU A 185 -9.87 -4.63 15.19
C LEU A 185 -10.80 -4.40 13.99
N VAL A 186 -10.30 -3.84 12.89
CA VAL A 186 -11.09 -3.70 11.64
C VAL A 186 -11.52 -5.08 11.14
N ILE A 187 -10.66 -6.09 11.25
CA ILE A 187 -10.99 -7.48 10.92
C ILE A 187 -12.03 -8.02 11.89
N ASP A 188 -11.70 -8.05 13.19
CA ASP A 188 -12.49 -8.71 14.24
C ASP A 188 -13.92 -8.15 14.36
N LEU A 189 -14.08 -6.83 14.20
CA LEU A 189 -15.37 -6.15 14.33
C LEU A 189 -16.09 -5.98 12.97
N ASN A 190 -15.59 -6.64 11.93
CA ASN A 190 -16.20 -6.68 10.59
C ASN A 190 -16.47 -5.29 9.97
N LEU A 191 -15.57 -4.32 10.22
CA LEU A 191 -15.78 -2.94 9.77
C LEU A 191 -15.89 -2.83 8.24
N PRO A 192 -16.75 -1.93 7.71
CA PRO A 192 -16.73 -1.56 6.30
C PRO A 192 -15.35 -1.08 5.85
N ILE A 193 -14.92 -1.48 4.65
CA ILE A 193 -13.65 -1.07 4.06
C ILE A 193 -13.84 -0.46 2.67
N CYS A 194 -12.97 0.47 2.25
CA CYS A 194 -12.77 0.78 0.83
C CYS A 194 -11.40 0.27 0.33
N ILE A 195 -11.40 -0.38 -0.82
CA ILE A 195 -10.19 -0.75 -1.56
C ILE A 195 -9.92 0.33 -2.62
N THR A 196 -8.68 0.81 -2.68
CA THR A 196 -8.27 1.86 -3.62
C THR A 196 -7.02 1.45 -4.42
N GLU A 197 -6.87 2.02 -5.61
CA GLU A 197 -5.59 1.98 -6.33
C GLU A 197 -4.66 3.09 -5.82
N GLY A 198 -3.66 2.70 -5.03
CA GLY A 198 -2.56 3.55 -4.58
C GLY A 198 -2.70 4.13 -3.15
N ALA A 199 -1.54 4.28 -2.50
CA ALA A 199 -1.46 4.61 -1.08
C ALA A 199 -2.04 5.98 -0.71
N LYS A 200 -1.89 7.00 -1.58
CA LYS A 200 -2.38 8.36 -1.28
C LYS A 200 -3.91 8.41 -1.17
N LYS A 201 -4.62 7.63 -1.99
CA LYS A 201 -6.09 7.54 -1.92
C LYS A 201 -6.54 6.83 -0.64
N ALA A 202 -5.91 5.71 -0.31
CA ALA A 202 -6.16 5.03 0.96
C ALA A 202 -5.88 5.96 2.16
N GLY A 203 -4.77 6.69 2.12
CA GLY A 203 -4.43 7.69 3.14
C GLY A 203 -5.49 8.79 3.25
N ALA A 204 -5.98 9.32 2.12
CA ALA A 204 -7.02 10.35 2.10
C ALA A 204 -8.34 9.83 2.71
N LEU A 205 -8.74 8.60 2.38
CA LEU A 205 -9.95 7.98 2.94
C LEU A 205 -9.82 7.73 4.45
N LEU A 206 -8.67 7.22 4.92
CA LEU A 206 -8.39 7.07 6.36
C LEU A 206 -8.46 8.42 7.08
N SER A 207 -7.98 9.49 6.44
CA SER A 207 -7.99 10.85 7.00
C SER A 207 -9.41 11.37 7.28
N ILE A 208 -10.40 10.90 6.52
CA ILE A 208 -11.83 11.25 6.68
C ILE A 208 -12.66 10.15 7.37
N GLY A 209 -11.99 9.20 8.03
CA GLY A 209 -12.62 8.16 8.84
C GLY A 209 -13.16 6.96 8.06
N ILE A 210 -12.60 6.64 6.89
CA ILE A 210 -12.95 5.43 6.14
C ILE A 210 -11.77 4.46 6.18
N ALA A 211 -11.99 3.23 6.69
CA ALA A 211 -10.96 2.19 6.68
C ALA A 211 -10.62 1.83 5.24
N ALA A 212 -9.40 2.15 4.78
CA ALA A 212 -9.04 2.00 3.38
C ALA A 212 -7.76 1.21 3.15
N ILE A 213 -7.84 0.24 2.23
CA ILE A 213 -6.74 -0.65 1.84
C ILE A 213 -6.23 -0.20 0.47
N SER A 214 -4.90 -0.11 0.32
CA SER A 214 -4.27 0.25 -0.94
C SER A 214 -3.79 -0.98 -1.70
N LEU A 215 -4.15 -1.07 -2.97
CA LEU A 215 -3.56 -2.02 -3.93
C LEU A 215 -2.59 -1.33 -4.88
N ALA A 216 -1.55 -2.06 -5.25
CA ALA A 216 -0.52 -1.65 -6.19
C ALA A 216 -0.99 -1.76 -7.66
N GLY A 217 -2.18 -1.24 -7.96
CA GLY A 217 -2.92 -1.54 -9.19
C GLY A 217 -4.07 -2.51 -8.89
N ILE A 218 -5.27 -2.21 -9.40
CA ILE A 218 -6.49 -2.93 -9.02
C ILE A 218 -6.44 -4.44 -9.32
N TRP A 219 -5.81 -4.81 -10.44
CA TRP A 219 -5.72 -6.21 -10.87
C TRP A 219 -4.83 -7.07 -9.96
N ASN A 220 -4.05 -6.44 -9.07
CA ASN A 220 -3.15 -7.14 -8.16
C ASN A 220 -3.84 -7.65 -6.89
N GLY A 221 -5.11 -7.29 -6.66
CA GLY A 221 -5.89 -7.87 -5.57
C GLY A 221 -6.27 -9.33 -5.82
N CYS A 222 -6.41 -9.73 -7.10
CA CYS A 222 -6.85 -11.07 -7.48
C CYS A 222 -6.02 -11.61 -8.67
N PRO A 223 -4.72 -11.90 -8.48
CA PRO A 223 -3.87 -12.38 -9.55
C PRO A 223 -4.34 -13.76 -10.06
N ILE A 224 -4.16 -13.98 -11.37
CA ILE A 224 -4.28 -15.32 -11.97
C ILE A 224 -2.97 -16.07 -11.68
N PRO A 225 -3.01 -17.25 -11.06
CA PRO A 225 -1.82 -18.05 -10.83
C PRO A 225 -1.11 -18.37 -12.14
N LYS A 226 0.21 -18.49 -12.10
CA LYS A 226 1.03 -18.80 -13.27
C LYS A 226 2.00 -19.93 -12.98
N ASP A 227 2.29 -20.74 -13.99
CA ASP A 227 3.35 -21.74 -13.91
C ASP A 227 4.75 -21.10 -14.00
N ALA A 228 5.80 -21.92 -13.92
CA ALA A 228 7.18 -21.47 -14.01
C ALA A 228 7.55 -20.84 -15.37
N LEU A 229 6.76 -21.11 -16.43
CA LEU A 229 6.92 -20.55 -17.76
C LEU A 229 6.10 -19.25 -17.95
N GLY A 230 5.30 -18.87 -16.95
CA GLY A 230 4.44 -17.68 -16.98
C GLY A 230 3.08 -17.91 -17.62
N ASN A 231 2.71 -19.14 -17.95
CA ASN A 231 1.38 -19.48 -18.47
C ASN A 231 0.36 -19.42 -17.34
N GLN A 232 -0.82 -18.88 -17.63
CA GLN A 232 -1.91 -18.82 -16.66
C GLN A 232 -2.40 -20.23 -16.32
N ILE A 233 -2.55 -20.49 -15.03
CA ILE A 233 -3.09 -21.75 -14.50
C ILE A 233 -4.23 -21.45 -13.52
N GLY A 234 -5.36 -22.13 -13.70
CA GLY A 234 -6.51 -22.01 -12.83
C GLY A 234 -7.24 -20.66 -12.90
N LEU A 235 -8.04 -20.40 -11.86
CA LEU A 235 -8.88 -19.22 -11.74
C LEU A 235 -8.18 -18.11 -10.95
N PRO A 236 -8.56 -16.82 -11.16
CA PRO A 236 -8.12 -15.72 -10.31
C PRO A 236 -8.35 -16.05 -8.83
N ARG A 237 -7.37 -15.74 -7.97
CA ARG A 237 -7.49 -15.93 -6.52
C ARG A 237 -7.14 -14.64 -5.79
N LEU A 238 -7.93 -14.32 -4.77
CA LEU A 238 -7.68 -13.19 -3.91
C LEU A 238 -6.33 -13.36 -3.20
N ILE A 239 -5.57 -12.27 -3.05
CA ILE A 239 -4.35 -12.33 -2.25
C ILE A 239 -4.69 -12.63 -0.78
N PRO A 240 -3.86 -13.40 -0.05
CA PRO A 240 -4.17 -13.86 1.31
C PRO A 240 -4.56 -12.73 2.27
N GLN A 241 -3.96 -11.55 2.10
CA GLN A 241 -4.22 -10.37 2.91
C GLN A 241 -5.63 -9.80 2.75
N LEU A 242 -6.18 -9.85 1.53
CA LEU A 242 -7.55 -9.38 1.28
C LEU A 242 -8.58 -10.43 1.68
N ASP A 243 -8.21 -11.72 1.67
CA ASP A 243 -9.08 -12.82 2.09
C ASP A 243 -9.56 -12.67 3.54
N LEU A 244 -8.71 -12.09 4.40
CA LEU A 244 -9.05 -11.71 5.78
C LEU A 244 -10.27 -10.77 5.89
N PHE A 245 -10.56 -10.02 4.84
CA PHE A 245 -11.66 -9.06 4.78
C PHE A 245 -12.84 -9.57 3.94
N ALA A 246 -12.70 -10.69 3.23
CA ALA A 246 -13.76 -11.30 2.43
C ALA A 246 -14.74 -12.12 3.31
N THR A 247 -15.18 -11.52 4.41
CA THR A 247 -16.07 -12.12 5.40
C THR A 247 -17.54 -11.88 5.04
N LYS A 248 -18.41 -12.75 5.54
CA LYS A 248 -19.85 -12.59 5.38
C LYS A 248 -20.29 -11.23 5.95
N ASP A 249 -21.21 -10.57 5.25
CA ASP A 249 -21.86 -9.33 5.67
C ASP A 249 -20.92 -8.11 5.83
N ARG A 250 -19.64 -8.20 5.44
CA ARG A 250 -18.76 -7.02 5.39
C ARG A 250 -19.09 -6.17 4.16
N GLU A 251 -19.31 -4.88 4.37
CA GLU A 251 -19.37 -3.92 3.26
C GLU A 251 -17.96 -3.66 2.70
N ILE A 252 -17.78 -3.93 1.41
CA ILE A 252 -16.53 -3.65 0.68
C ILE A 252 -16.84 -2.70 -0.47
N SER A 253 -16.39 -1.46 -0.34
CA SER A 253 -16.40 -0.48 -1.42
C SER A 253 -15.10 -0.57 -2.23
N ILE A 254 -15.16 -0.32 -3.54
CA ILE A 254 -13.97 -0.24 -4.39
C ILE A 254 -13.96 1.14 -5.07
N CYS A 255 -12.98 1.97 -4.72
CA CYS A 255 -12.90 3.36 -5.15
C CYS A 255 -11.87 3.51 -6.30
N PHE A 256 -12.35 3.82 -7.51
CA PHE A 256 -11.53 4.02 -8.72
C PHE A 256 -11.43 5.49 -9.12
N ASP A 257 -10.37 5.83 -9.85
CA ASP A 257 -10.36 7.10 -10.58
C ASP A 257 -11.49 7.09 -11.62
N GLN A 258 -12.18 8.21 -11.73
CA GLN A 258 -13.20 8.41 -12.76
C GLN A 258 -12.51 8.43 -14.13
N ASP A 259 -12.47 7.28 -14.80
CA ASP A 259 -11.89 7.17 -16.13
C ASP A 259 -12.79 7.91 -17.16
N THR A 260 -12.18 8.80 -17.93
CA THR A 260 -12.83 9.55 -19.03
C THR A 260 -13.07 8.67 -20.27
N LEU A 261 -12.47 7.49 -20.37
CA LEU A 261 -12.55 6.62 -21.55
C LEU A 261 -13.66 5.56 -21.42
N LEU A 262 -14.63 5.61 -22.35
CA LEU A 262 -15.80 4.71 -22.46
C LEU A 262 -15.47 3.20 -22.42
N LYS A 263 -14.28 2.79 -22.87
CA LYS A 263 -13.90 1.37 -22.95
C LYS A 263 -13.67 0.73 -21.58
N THR A 264 -13.23 1.48 -20.57
CA THR A 264 -12.98 0.96 -19.23
C THR A 264 -14.29 0.78 -18.44
N ARG A 265 -15.29 1.65 -18.67
CA ARG A 265 -16.63 1.56 -18.07
C ARG A 265 -17.35 0.24 -18.39
N ILE A 266 -17.09 -0.36 -19.54
CA ILE A 266 -17.73 -1.62 -19.96
C ILE A 266 -17.14 -2.83 -19.23
N ASN A 267 -15.86 -2.81 -18.86
CA ASN A 267 -15.23 -3.91 -18.11
C ASN A 267 -15.57 -3.90 -16.61
N VAL A 268 -15.85 -2.72 -16.02
CA VAL A 268 -16.29 -2.62 -14.61
C VAL A 268 -17.71 -3.17 -14.41
N LYS A 269 -18.53 -3.28 -15.46
CA LYS A 269 -19.90 -3.82 -15.40
C LYS A 269 -20.02 -5.33 -15.66
N LYS A 270 -18.92 -6.03 -15.91
CA LYS A 270 -18.96 -7.49 -16.06
C LYS A 270 -18.35 -8.13 -14.81
N PRO A 271 -19.17 -8.63 -13.86
CA PRO A 271 -18.67 -9.66 -12.97
C PRO A 271 -18.14 -10.80 -13.83
N PRO A 272 -17.03 -11.48 -13.44
CA PRO A 272 -16.68 -12.74 -14.07
C PRO A 272 -17.90 -13.67 -13.91
N ASN A 273 -18.46 -14.08 -15.04
CA ASN A 273 -19.56 -15.04 -15.06
C ASN A 273 -19.07 -16.37 -14.47
N GLY A 274 -19.81 -16.91 -13.50
CA GLY A 274 -19.77 -18.32 -13.08
C GLY A 274 -18.84 -18.63 -11.94
#